data_AF-A0A4E0PYD0-F1
#
_entry.id   AF-A0A4E0PYD0-F1
#
_cell.length_a   1.000
_cell.length_b   1.000
_cell.length_c   1.000
_cell.angle_alpha   90.00
_cell.angle_beta   90.00
_cell.angle_gamma   90.00
#
_symmetry.space_group_name_H-M   'P 1'
#
loop_
_entity.id
_entity.type
_entity.pdbx_description
1 polymer ?
#
loop_
_entity_poly.entity_id
_entity_poly.type
_entity_poly.pdbx_seq_one_letter_code
_entity_poly.pdbx_strand_id
1 'polypeptide(L)'
;MTDGTSANQISGIEITPADVEAVLDLVRTTKILQDYMNDQTAHGIAGLMTTVLKITNTVMSTDLVDIMERGLQDPQLDKALLNPPKVGVSGLYRQMQNEDFQKGLGIMLELLKAIGRASSD
;
A
#
# COMPACT_ATOMS: atom_id res chain seq x y z
N MET A 1 35.91 -40.40 -51.60
CA MET A 1 36.64 -39.90 -50.42
C MET A 1 35.75 -38.81 -49.84
N THR A 2 34.81 -39.09 -48.92
CA THR A 2 34.99 -39.18 -47.43
C THR A 2 35.85 -38.01 -46.94
N ASP A 3 35.41 -37.06 -46.12
CA ASP A 3 34.56 -37.02 -44.92
C ASP A 3 33.80 -35.68 -44.90
N GLY A 4 32.62 -35.50 -44.30
CA GLY A 4 32.26 -35.98 -42.97
C GLY A 4 32.62 -34.93 -41.91
N THR A 5 31.84 -33.87 -41.79
CA THR A 5 31.64 -33.18 -40.49
C THR A 5 30.25 -32.57 -40.46
N SER A 6 29.27 -33.45 -40.29
CA SER A 6 28.00 -33.11 -39.67
C SER A 6 28.26 -32.58 -38.26
N ALA A 7 27.51 -31.54 -37.89
CA ALA A 7 27.06 -31.19 -36.54
C ALA A 7 27.32 -29.71 -36.18
N ASN A 8 26.46 -28.82 -36.67
CA ASN A 8 25.91 -27.80 -35.77
C ASN A 8 24.57 -27.22 -36.26
N GLN A 9 23.69 -28.07 -36.79
CA GLN A 9 22.27 -27.69 -36.93
C GLN A 9 21.54 -28.11 -35.66
N ILE A 10 21.66 -27.29 -34.62
CA ILE A 10 20.64 -27.28 -33.56
C ILE A 10 19.67 -26.17 -33.96
N SER A 11 18.57 -26.57 -34.60
CA SER A 11 17.40 -25.76 -34.96
C SER A 11 17.63 -24.52 -35.83
N GLY A 12 17.60 -24.68 -37.16
CA GLY A 12 16.94 -23.81 -38.15
C GLY A 12 17.09 -22.28 -38.14
N ILE A 13 17.92 -21.70 -37.29
CA ILE A 13 18.15 -20.27 -37.14
C ILE A 13 19.60 -20.04 -37.54
N GLU A 14 19.82 -19.34 -38.65
CA GLU A 14 21.14 -18.80 -38.96
C GLU A 14 21.46 -17.76 -37.90
N ILE A 15 22.25 -18.14 -36.89
CA ILE A 15 22.69 -17.22 -35.85
C ILE A 15 23.64 -16.22 -36.51
N THR A 16 23.15 -15.02 -36.73
CA THR A 16 23.96 -13.92 -37.23
C THR A 16 24.74 -13.28 -36.08
N PRO A 17 25.86 -12.58 -36.35
CA PRO A 17 26.59 -11.84 -35.32
C PRO A 17 25.71 -10.83 -34.55
N ALA A 18 24.70 -10.29 -35.22
CA ALA A 18 23.73 -9.37 -34.61
C ALA A 18 22.84 -10.06 -33.55
N ASP A 19 22.47 -11.33 -33.76
CA ASP A 19 21.69 -12.10 -32.78
C ASP A 19 22.50 -12.38 -31.51
N VAL A 20 23.80 -12.67 -31.68
CA VAL A 20 24.73 -12.87 -30.55
C VAL A 20 24.89 -11.58 -29.76
N GLU A 21 25.01 -10.43 -30.43
CA GLU A 21 25.14 -9.12 -29.78
C GLU A 21 23.85 -8.73 -29.04
N ALA A 22 22.69 -8.96 -29.63
CA ALA A 22 21.40 -8.71 -28.99
C ALA A 22 21.18 -9.57 -27.72
N VAL A 23 21.56 -10.85 -27.76
CA VAL A 23 21.52 -11.73 -26.58
C VAL A 23 22.51 -11.26 -25.52
N LEU A 24 23.71 -10.81 -25.92
CA LEU A 24 24.72 -10.30 -25.00
C LEU A 24 24.23 -9.04 -24.27
N ASP A 25 23.57 -8.14 -24.99
CA ASP A 25 22.98 -6.94 -24.42
C ASP A 25 21.81 -7.29 -23.49
N LEU A 26 20.96 -8.26 -23.84
CA LEU A 26 19.91 -8.75 -22.94
C LEU A 26 20.49 -9.31 -21.64
N VAL A 27 21.58 -10.07 -21.73
CA VAL A 27 22.29 -10.61 -20.56
C VAL A 27 22.91 -9.49 -19.72
N ARG A 28 23.47 -8.45 -20.35
CA ARG A 28 24.00 -7.27 -19.65
C ARG A 28 22.91 -6.49 -18.95
N THR A 29 21.77 -6.24 -19.61
CA THR A 29 20.61 -5.58 -18.99
C THR A 29 20.06 -6.40 -17.83
N THR A 30 19.97 -7.72 -17.98
CA THR A 30 19.54 -8.63 -16.91
C THR A 30 20.51 -8.58 -15.73
N LYS A 31 21.81 -8.50 -15.99
CA LYS A 31 22.83 -8.37 -14.94
C LYS A 31 22.74 -7.03 -14.20
N ILE A 32 22.47 -5.94 -14.92
CA ILE A 32 22.21 -4.62 -14.31
C ILE A 32 20.96 -4.67 -13.40
N LEU A 33 19.89 -5.32 -13.86
CA LEU A 33 18.68 -5.53 -13.05
C LEU A 33 18.95 -6.42 -11.84
N GLN A 34 19.77 -7.46 -12.00
CA GLN A 34 20.17 -8.36 -10.93
C GLN A 34 21.01 -7.64 -9.88
N ASP A 35 21.96 -6.80 -10.30
CA ASP A 35 22.78 -5.98 -9.39
C ASP A 35 21.92 -4.94 -8.65
N TYR A 36 20.88 -4.42 -9.31
CA TYR A 36 19.86 -3.57 -8.67
C TYR A 36 19.00 -4.33 -7.66
N MET A 37 18.64 -5.58 -7.96
CA MET A 37 17.97 -6.51 -7.05
C MET A 37 18.95 -7.21 -6.09
N ASN A 38 19.91 -6.44 -5.58
CA ASN A 38 20.73 -6.80 -4.43
C ASN A 38 19.85 -7.08 -3.20
N ASP A 39 20.34 -7.92 -2.28
CA ASP A 39 19.79 -8.22 -0.96
C ASP A 39 19.32 -6.96 -0.20
N GLN A 40 20.04 -5.84 -0.32
CA GLN A 40 19.63 -4.57 0.28
C GLN A 40 18.33 -4.00 -0.32
N THR A 41 18.13 -4.10 -1.62
CA THR A 41 16.91 -3.66 -2.32
C THR A 41 15.76 -4.61 -2.02
N ALA A 42 16.03 -5.92 -2.03
CA ALA A 42 15.06 -6.94 -1.67
C ALA A 42 14.57 -6.75 -0.21
N HIS A 43 15.49 -6.46 0.71
CA HIS A 43 15.17 -6.16 2.10
C HIS A 43 14.37 -4.86 2.23
N GLY A 44 14.71 -3.82 1.47
CA GLY A 44 13.94 -2.57 1.43
C GLY A 44 12.50 -2.77 0.94
N ILE A 45 12.33 -3.52 -0.16
CA ILE A 45 11.00 -3.86 -0.70
C ILE A 45 10.22 -4.72 0.31
N ALA A 46 10.85 -5.71 0.94
CA ALA A 46 10.23 -6.54 1.96
C ALA A 46 9.79 -5.70 3.18
N GLY A 47 10.58 -4.71 3.59
CA GLY A 47 10.22 -3.77 4.66
C GLY A 47 9.00 -2.91 4.31
N LEU A 48 8.94 -2.39 3.08
CA LEU A 48 7.77 -1.64 2.59
C LEU A 48 6.52 -2.53 2.52
N MET A 49 6.64 -3.72 1.95
CA MET A 49 5.54 -4.68 1.84
C MET A 49 5.04 -5.11 3.22
N THR A 50 5.94 -5.36 4.16
CA THR A 50 5.57 -5.66 5.56
C THR A 50 4.82 -4.51 6.20
N THR A 51 5.23 -3.27 5.95
CA THR A 51 4.56 -2.08 6.48
C THR A 51 3.16 -1.94 5.90
N VAL A 52 3.01 -2.09 4.58
CA VAL A 52 1.70 -2.08 3.92
C VAL A 52 0.81 -3.19 4.45
N LEU A 53 1.32 -4.42 4.56
CA LEU A 53 0.57 -5.56 5.09
C LEU A 53 0.14 -5.36 6.55
N LYS A 54 1.01 -4.77 7.39
CA LYS A 54 0.64 -4.42 8.78
C LYS A 54 -0.47 -3.38 8.80
N ILE A 55 -0.39 -2.34 7.97
CA ILE A 55 -1.45 -1.32 7.86
C ILE A 55 -2.74 -1.97 7.37
N THR A 56 -2.70 -2.75 6.29
CA THR A 56 -3.86 -3.48 5.74
C THR A 56 -4.47 -4.39 6.79
N ASN A 57 -3.65 -5.15 7.53
CA ASN A 57 -4.14 -6.01 8.60
C ASN A 57 -4.81 -5.21 9.72
N THR A 58 -4.22 -4.10 10.15
CA THR A 58 -4.83 -3.20 11.16
C THR A 58 -6.13 -2.60 10.63
N VAL A 59 -6.16 -2.17 9.37
CA VAL A 59 -7.36 -1.60 8.74
C VAL A 59 -8.48 -2.64 8.65
N MET A 60 -8.17 -3.87 8.27
CA MET A 60 -9.14 -4.96 8.16
C MET A 60 -9.56 -5.57 9.50
N SER A 61 -8.72 -5.47 10.54
CA SER A 61 -8.97 -6.12 11.83
C SER A 61 -9.58 -5.20 12.87
N THR A 62 -9.85 -3.92 12.55
CA THR A 62 -10.34 -2.95 13.52
C THR A 62 -11.73 -2.46 13.14
N ASP A 63 -12.70 -2.61 14.05
CA ASP A 63 -14.05 -2.04 13.93
C ASP A 63 -14.05 -0.51 13.73
N LEU A 64 -12.94 0.16 14.07
CA LEU A 64 -12.75 1.60 13.87
C LEU A 64 -12.86 1.99 12.38
N VAL A 65 -12.36 1.17 11.46
CA VAL A 65 -12.45 1.44 10.03
C VAL A 65 -13.89 1.32 9.54
N ASP A 66 -14.60 0.26 9.95
CA ASP A 66 -16.02 0.09 9.66
C ASP A 66 -16.88 1.24 10.23
N ILE A 67 -16.58 1.69 11.45
CA ILE A 67 -17.27 2.83 12.08
C ILE A 67 -16.99 4.12 11.29
N MET A 68 -15.74 4.35 10.87
CA MET A 68 -15.39 5.50 10.03
C MET A 68 -16.04 5.43 8.66
N GLU A 69 -16.05 4.27 8.00
CA GLU A 69 -16.71 4.07 6.70
C GLU A 69 -18.21 4.40 6.80
N ARG A 70 -18.90 3.83 7.79
CA ARG A 70 -20.33 4.08 8.01
C ARG A 70 -20.60 5.55 8.37
N GLY A 71 -19.72 6.18 9.13
CA GLY A 71 -19.80 7.61 9.46
C GLY A 71 -19.60 8.52 8.25
N LEU A 72 -18.68 8.17 7.35
CA LEU A 72 -18.43 8.92 6.10
C LEU A 72 -19.58 8.76 5.10
N GLN A 73 -20.29 7.63 5.13
CA GLN A 73 -21.48 7.39 4.31
C GLN A 73 -22.76 7.99 4.92
N ASP A 74 -22.70 8.68 6.06
CA ASP A 74 -23.87 9.24 6.73
C ASP A 74 -24.50 10.39 5.91
N PRO A 75 -25.78 10.28 5.50
CA PRO A 75 -26.47 11.35 4.80
C PRO A 75 -26.59 12.66 5.61
N GLN A 76 -26.51 12.60 6.95
CA GLN A 76 -26.51 13.82 7.77
C GLN A 76 -25.15 14.54 7.70
N LEU A 77 -24.05 13.80 7.66
CA LEU A 77 -22.72 14.35 7.43
C LEU A 77 -22.64 15.02 6.06
N ASP A 78 -23.12 14.37 5.00
CA ASP A 78 -23.14 14.95 3.65
C ASP A 78 -23.93 16.27 3.60
N LYS A 79 -25.10 16.30 4.23
CA LYS A 79 -25.91 17.54 4.36
C LYS A 79 -25.19 18.62 5.16
N ALA A 80 -24.48 18.24 6.22
CA ALA A 80 -23.71 19.18 7.05
C ALA A 80 -22.47 19.72 6.33
N LEU A 81 -21.83 18.94 5.46
CA LEU A 81 -20.72 19.40 4.63
C LEU A 81 -21.18 20.41 3.59
N LEU A 82 -22.35 20.18 2.98
CA LEU A 82 -22.95 21.10 2.01
C LEU A 82 -23.55 22.35 2.67
N ASN A 83 -24.14 22.21 3.85
CA ASN A 83 -24.74 23.30 4.63
C ASN A 83 -24.39 23.16 6.12
N PRO A 84 -23.24 23.74 6.55
CA PRO A 84 -22.77 23.58 7.91
C PRO A 84 -23.77 24.18 8.93
N PRO A 85 -24.30 23.38 9.87
CA PRO A 85 -25.22 23.87 10.87
C PRO A 85 -24.50 24.84 11.82
N LYS A 86 -25.09 26.03 12.01
CA LYS A 86 -24.59 27.02 12.97
C LYS A 86 -24.99 26.62 14.38
N VAL A 87 -24.07 25.98 15.09
CA VAL A 87 -24.25 25.67 16.52
C VAL A 87 -24.00 26.91 17.37
N GLY A 88 -25.07 27.48 17.93
CA GLY A 88 -25.00 28.50 18.98
C GLY A 88 -24.66 27.90 20.35
N VAL A 89 -24.42 28.75 21.35
CA VAL A 89 -24.02 28.33 22.72
C VAL A 89 -25.03 27.35 23.35
N SER A 90 -26.33 27.54 23.11
CA SER A 90 -27.38 26.60 23.56
C SER A 90 -27.41 25.29 22.75
N GLY A 91 -27.07 25.35 21.46
CA GLY A 91 -26.94 24.19 20.59
C GLY A 91 -25.78 23.30 21.02
N LEU A 92 -24.64 23.90 21.38
CA LEU A 92 -23.46 23.17 21.87
C LEU A 92 -23.75 22.43 23.18
N TYR A 93 -24.44 23.08 24.12
CA TYR A 93 -24.85 22.45 25.38
C TYR A 93 -25.76 21.23 25.14
N ARG A 94 -26.70 21.36 24.19
CA ARG A 94 -27.59 20.27 23.80
C ARG A 94 -26.85 19.13 23.09
N GLN A 95 -25.80 19.47 22.32
CA GLN A 95 -24.94 18.50 21.64
C GLN A 95 -24.04 17.74 22.62
N MET A 96 -23.56 18.40 23.68
CA MET A 96 -22.86 17.72 24.77
C MET A 96 -23.73 16.70 25.51
N GLN A 97 -25.05 16.87 25.53
CA GLN A 97 -26.00 15.91 26.11
C GLN A 97 -26.41 14.80 25.12
N ASN A 98 -26.03 14.89 23.85
CA ASN A 98 -26.35 13.89 22.84
C ASN A 98 -25.46 12.65 23.01
N GLU A 99 -26.07 11.47 23.04
CA GLU A 99 -25.35 10.21 23.23
C GLU A 99 -24.37 9.89 22.10
N ASP A 100 -24.71 10.20 20.85
CA ASP A 100 -23.85 9.92 19.69
C ASP A 100 -22.62 10.83 19.70
N PHE A 101 -22.79 12.09 20.09
CA PHE A 101 -21.68 13.02 20.31
C PHE A 101 -20.75 12.52 21.43
N GLN A 102 -21.30 12.07 22.56
CA GLN A 102 -20.51 11.54 23.66
C GLN A 102 -19.76 10.25 23.28
N LYS A 103 -20.41 9.32 22.56
CA LYS A 103 -19.79 8.09 22.06
C LYS A 103 -18.65 8.42 21.09
N GLY A 104 -18.87 9.31 20.11
CA GLY A 104 -17.85 9.75 19.17
C GLY A 104 -16.66 10.43 19.86
N LEU A 105 -16.92 11.31 20.82
CA LEU A 105 -15.88 11.97 21.62
C LEU A 105 -15.09 10.95 22.45
N GLY A 106 -15.76 9.94 23.03
CA GLY A 106 -15.13 8.87 23.79
C GLY A 106 -14.16 8.03 22.94
N ILE A 107 -14.58 7.64 21.72
CA ILE A 107 -13.72 6.92 20.77
C ILE A 107 -12.49 7.75 20.41
N MET A 108 -12.67 9.04 20.10
CA MET A 108 -11.57 9.96 19.77
C MET A 108 -10.58 10.10 20.93
N LEU A 109 -11.06 10.25 22.17
CA LEU A 109 -10.20 10.37 23.35
C LEU A 109 -9.40 9.10 23.60
N GLU A 110 -9.99 7.91 23.41
CA GLU A 110 -9.25 6.66 23.58
C GLU A 110 -8.22 6.44 22.46
N LEU A 111 -8.54 6.85 21.23
CA LEU A 111 -7.58 6.87 20.12
C LEU A 111 -6.39 7.78 20.44
N LEU A 112 -6.64 9.00 20.93
CA LEU A 112 -5.59 9.93 21.34
C LEU A 112 -4.71 9.37 22.47
N LYS A 113 -5.31 8.72 23.47
CA LYS A 113 -4.55 8.04 24.53
C LYS A 113 -3.71 6.88 23.99
N ALA A 114 -4.25 6.09 23.06
CA ALA A 114 -3.53 5.00 22.44
C ALA A 114 -2.32 5.50 21.66
N ILE A 115 -2.47 6.57 20.88
CA ILE A 115 -1.36 7.23 20.17
C ILE A 115 -0.33 7.76 21.17
N GLY A 116 -0.77 8.44 22.24
CA GLY A 116 0.14 8.95 23.27
C GLY A 116 0.95 7.85 23.97
N ARG A 117 0.31 6.70 24.26
CA ARG A 117 0.99 5.51 24.78
C ARG A 117 2.02 4.96 23.80
N ALA A 118 1.68 4.88 22.52
CA ALA A 118 2.56 4.39 21.47
C ALA A 118 3.70 5.35 21.09
N SER A 119 3.56 6.65 21.41
CA SER A 119 4.58 7.68 21.17
C SER A 119 5.56 7.88 22.33
N SER A 120 5.30 7.26 23.48
CA SER A 120 6.18 7.33 24.66
C SER A 120 7.15 6.14 24.75
N ASP A 121 7.10 5.26 23.76
CA ASP A 121 8.03 4.15 23.49
C ASP A 121 8.81 4.47 22.20
#